data_AF-A0A6B3RNE9-F1
#
_entry.id   AF-A0A6B3RNE9-F1
#
_cell.length_a   1.000
_cell.length_b   1.000
_cell.length_c   1.000
_cell.angle_alpha   90.00
_cell.angle_beta   90.00
_cell.angle_gamma   90.00
#
_symmetry.space_group_name_H-M   'P 1'
#
loop_
_entity.id
_entity.type
_entity.pdbx_description
1 polymer ?
#
loop_
_entity_poly.entity_id
_entity_poly.type
_entity_poly.pdbx_seq_one_letter_code
_entity_poly.pdbx_strand_id
1 'polypeptide(L)' 'MSARLQPDLPLHQRIAIIEAALERALDRGPEMSVEAHGPNASDLSVYVIARPFDDARVAHDLHDIARELEVLL' A
#
# COMPACT_ATOMS: atom_id res chain seq x y z
N MET A 1 15.46 8.25 4.74
CA MET A 1 16.23 7.03 4.40
C MET A 1 15.23 5.89 4.25
N SER A 2 15.14 5.23 3.09
CA SER A 2 14.34 3.99 3.00
C SER A 2 15.06 2.89 3.76
N ALA A 3 14.40 2.30 4.75
CA ALA A 3 14.85 1.07 5.36
C ALA A 3 14.97 -0.01 4.27
N ARG A 4 16.08 -0.75 4.26
CA ARG A 4 16.29 -1.85 3.31
C ARG A 4 15.64 -3.11 3.88
N LEU A 5 14.91 -3.84 3.06
CA LEU A 5 14.36 -5.14 3.42
C LEU A 5 15.51 -6.11 3.72
N GLN A 6 15.53 -6.70 4.92
CA GLN A 6 16.49 -7.74 5.31
C GLN A 6 15.74 -8.97 5.85
N PRO A 7 16.22 -10.20 5.58
CA PRO A 7 15.50 -11.43 5.96
C PRO A 7 15.43 -11.69 7.47
N ASP A 8 16.35 -11.11 8.23
CA ASP A 8 16.48 -11.27 9.68
C ASP A 8 15.59 -10.31 10.48
N LEU A 9 14.94 -9.34 9.81
CA LEU A 9 14.00 -8.44 10.46
C LEU A 9 12.74 -9.19 10.91
N PRO A 10 12.14 -8.80 12.04
CA PRO A 10 10.82 -9.29 12.43
C PRO A 10 9.79 -9.08 11.31
N LEU A 11 8.89 -10.05 11.15
CA LEU A 11 7.84 -10.05 10.12
C LEU A 11 7.09 -8.71 10.03
N HIS A 12 6.67 -8.16 11.17
CA HIS A 12 5.96 -6.87 11.21
C HIS A 12 6.79 -5.70 10.65
N GLN A 13 8.12 -5.72 10.83
CA GLN A 13 9.00 -4.69 10.27
C GLN A 13 9.18 -4.88 8.76
N ARG A 14 9.28 -6.12 8.29
CA ARG A 14 9.29 -6.42 6.84
C ARG A 14 8.02 -5.90 6.16
N ILE A 15 6.85 -6.20 6.74
CA ILE A 15 5.56 -5.72 6.25
C ILE A 15 5.53 -4.18 6.21
N ALA A 16 5.92 -3.50 7.30
CA ALA A 16 5.94 -2.03 7.34
C ALA A 16 6.89 -1.41 6.29
N ILE A 17 8.03 -2.05 5.99
CA ILE A 17 8.95 -1.59 4.93
C ILE A 17 8.31 -1.75 3.55
N ILE A 18 7.62 -2.87 3.31
CA ILE A 18 6.91 -3.12 2.05
C ILE A 18 5.78 -2.12 1.89
N GLU A 19 4.98 -1.89 2.93
CA GLU A 19 3.89 -0.91 2.96
C GLU A 19 4.38 0.50 2.59
N ALA A 20 5.46 0.98 3.22
CA ALA A 20 6.04 2.28 2.90
C ALA A 20 6.65 2.36 1.49
N ALA A 21 7.09 1.22 0.92
CA ALA A 21 7.56 1.16 -0.46
C ALA A 21 6.38 1.21 -1.44
N LEU A 22 5.28 0.52 -1.13
CA LEU A 22 4.05 0.53 -1.93
C LEU A 22 3.39 1.90 -1.95
N GLU A 23 3.32 2.59 -0.80
CA GLU A 23 2.79 3.96 -0.70
C GLU A 23 3.40 4.87 -1.78
N ARG A 24 4.74 4.84 -1.89
CA ARG A 24 5.47 5.66 -2.86
C ARG A 24 5.38 5.16 -4.29
N ALA A 25 5.28 3.84 -4.48
CA ALA A 25 5.28 3.23 -5.81
C ALA A 25 3.91 3.36 -6.51
N LEU A 26 2.84 3.42 -5.71
CA LEU A 26 1.45 3.40 -6.15
C LEU A 26 0.81 4.78 -6.18
N ASP A 27 1.36 5.79 -5.50
CA ASP A 27 0.87 7.16 -5.66
C ASP A 27 1.32 7.77 -7.00
N ARG A 28 0.48 7.61 -8.03
CA ARG A 28 0.74 8.00 -9.43
C ARG A 28 -0.28 9.00 -9.97
N GLY A 29 -0.94 9.73 -9.09
CA GLY A 29 -1.90 10.78 -9.44
C GLY A 29 -3.35 10.27 -9.53
N PRO A 30 -4.22 10.91 -10.33
CA PRO A 30 -5.67 10.75 -10.20
C PRO A 30 -6.20 9.35 -10.53
N GLU A 31 -5.47 8.56 -11.31
CA GLU A 31 -5.88 7.19 -11.65
C GLU A 31 -5.54 6.16 -10.56
N MET A 32 -4.54 6.46 -9.73
CA MET A 32 -4.04 5.62 -8.67
C MET A 32 -3.36 6.51 -7.63
N SER A 33 -4.00 6.73 -6.48
CA SER A 33 -3.42 7.48 -5.37
C SER A 33 -3.51 6.68 -4.09
N VAL A 34 -2.60 6.98 -3.18
CA VAL A 34 -2.59 6.42 -1.84
C VAL A 34 -3.18 7.46 -0.90
N GLU A 35 -4.24 7.08 -0.20
CA GLU A 35 -4.96 7.98 0.69
C GLU A 35 -5.30 7.26 1.99
N ALA A 36 -5.51 8.04 3.05
CA ALA A 36 -6.00 7.54 4.31
C ALA A 36 -7.40 6.92 4.13
N HIS A 37 -7.64 5.81 4.80
CA HIS A 37 -8.87 5.04 4.80
C HIS A 37 -9.41 4.86 6.22
N GLY A 38 -10.73 4.69 6.33
CA GLY A 38 -11.39 4.42 7.59
C GLY A 38 -11.50 5.63 8.54
N PRO A 39 -12.15 5.43 9.70
CA PRO A 39 -12.45 6.50 10.66
C PRO A 39 -11.22 7.07 11.37
N ASN A 40 -10.10 6.35 11.37
CA ASN A 40 -8.91 6.71 12.14
C ASN A 40 -7.81 7.38 11.32
N ALA A 41 -7.96 7.48 9.99
CA ALA A 41 -6.98 8.04 9.05
C ALA A 41 -5.54 7.49 9.17
N SER A 42 -5.35 6.39 9.92
CA SER A 42 -4.09 5.69 10.11
C SER A 42 -3.85 4.63 9.05
N ASP A 43 -4.93 4.10 8.49
CA ASP A 43 -4.88 2.95 7.60
C ASP A 43 -4.76 3.49 6.18
N LEU A 44 -3.73 3.10 5.44
CA LEU A 44 -3.54 3.56 4.08
C LEU A 44 -4.19 2.58 3.10
N SER A 45 -4.88 3.13 2.10
CA SER A 45 -5.38 2.34 0.98
C SER A 45 -4.90 2.94 -0.33
N VAL A 46 -4.61 2.07 -1.30
CA VAL A 46 -4.47 2.48 -2.69
C VAL A 46 -5.86 2.50 -3.32
N TYR A 47 -6.22 3.64 -3.90
CA TYR A 47 -7.48 3.83 -4.59
C TYR A 47 -7.24 3.82 -6.09
N VAL A 48 -7.78 2.81 -6.78
CA VAL A 48 -7.64 2.62 -8.23
C VAL A 48 -8.96 2.89 -8.90
N ILE A 49 -8.95 3.58 -10.05
CA ILE A 49 -10.15 3.73 -10.87
C ILE A 49 -10.66 2.33 -11.29
N ALA A 50 -11.95 2.06 -11.04
CA ALA A 50 -12.53 0.74 -11.26
C ALA A 50 -12.52 0.31 -12.74
N ARG A 51 -12.73 1.27 -13.65
CA ARG A 51 -12.73 1.09 -15.12
C ARG A 51 -12.28 2.38 -15.80
N PRO A 52 -11.67 2.34 -17.01
CA PRO A 52 -11.31 3.57 -17.72
C PRO A 52 -12.49 4.54 -17.82
N PHE A 53 -12.26 5.81 -17.47
CA PHE A 53 -13.28 6.88 -17.46
C PHE A 53 -14.40 6.73 -16.42
N ASP A 54 -14.25 5.85 -15.43
CA ASP A 54 -15.18 5.71 -14.30
C ASP A 54 -14.77 6.64 -13.16
N ASP A 55 -15.75 7.26 -12.53
CA ASP A 55 -15.55 8.09 -11.33
C ASP A 55 -15.46 7.22 -10.06
N ALA A 56 -15.90 5.95 -10.14
CA ALA A 56 -15.81 5.01 -9.05
C ALA A 56 -14.37 4.53 -8.83
N ARG A 57 -13.93 4.55 -7.58
CA ARG A 57 -12.62 4.07 -7.14
C ARG A 57 -12.79 2.85 -6.23
N VAL A 58 -11.91 1.88 -6.40
CA VAL A 58 -11.80 0.71 -5.52
C VAL A 58 -10.63 0.92 -4.58
N ALA A 59 -10.87 0.77 -3.28
CA ALA A 59 -9.84 0.84 -2.26
C ALA A 59 -9.27 -0.55 -1.99
N HIS A 60 -7.94 -0.65 -1.92
CA HIS A 60 -7.23 -1.83 -1.48
C HIS A 60 -6.33 -1.46 -0.30
N ASP A 61 -6.46 -2.19 0.80
CA ASP A 61 -5.67 -1.96 2.01
C ASP A 61 -4.19 -2.26 1.75
N LEU A 62 -3.32 -1.28 2.01
CA LEU A 62 -1.88 -1.42 1.76
C LEU A 62 -1.20 -2.42 2.69
N HIS A 63 -1.70 -2.59 3.91
CA HIS A 63 -1.19 -3.55 4.87
C HIS A 63 -1.46 -4.99 4.39
N ASP A 64 -2.67 -5.24 3.88
CA ASP A 64 -3.02 -6.55 3.31
C ASP A 64 -2.15 -6.89 2.09
N ILE A 65 -1.96 -5.93 1.17
CA ILE A 65 -1.07 -6.11 0.01
C ILE A 65 0.37 -6.36 0.47
N ALA A 66 0.87 -5.59 1.44
CA ALA A 66 2.22 -5.74 1.96
C ALA A 66 2.45 -7.11 2.60
N ARG A 67 1.44 -7.61 3.33
CA ARG A 67 1.46 -8.94 3.94
C ARG A 67 1.47 -10.05 2.90
N GLU A 68 0.63 -9.96 1.86
CA GLU A 68 0.60 -10.95 0.78
C GLU A 68 1.93 -10.99 0.01
N LEU A 69 2.52 -9.82 -0.27
CA LEU A 69 3.82 -9.73 -0.92
C LEU A 69 4.94 -10.30 -0.06
N GLU A 70 4.87 -10.17 1.26
CA GLU A 70 5.87 -10.75 2.16
C GLU A 70 5.93 -12.28 2.02
N VAL A 71 4.79 -12.94 1.87
CA VAL A 71 4.72 -14.41 1.72
C VAL A 71 5.40 -14.89 0.43
N LEU A 72 5.50 -14.02 -0.59
CA LEU A 72 6.13 -14.33 -1.87
C LEU A 72 7.65 -14.07 -1.89
N LEU A 73 8.22 -13.48 -0.83
CA LEU A 73 9.63 -13.04 -0.73
C LEU A 73 10.46 -13.88 0.25
#